data_AF-A0A7Y9ED34-F1
#
_entry.id   AF-A0A7Y9ED34-F1
#
_cell.length_a   1.000
_cell.length_b   1.000
_cell.length_c   1.000
_cell.angle_alpha   90.00
_cell.angle_beta   90.00
_cell.angle_gamma   90.00
#
_symmetry.space_group_name_H-M   'P 1'
#
loop_
_entity.id
_entity.type
_entity.pdbx_description
1 polymer ?
#
loop_
_entity_poly.entity_id
_entity_poly.type
_entity_poly.pdbx_seq_one_letter_code
_entity_poly.pdbx_strand_id
1 'polypeptide(L)'
;MTERYRPRPVFDPGIGGEERALLAAAPERLVPACLPAPAPPRLRTSTVAARLVWIPAFALFYGVLPGGWLRVCFVASLDDDELVGGAVRWGRLPVLAMMLTPALQVALLLLGQVEAAVVLAAASFAAWVAGALRHVREPAAARAAREHHGRYLLPADFDQPAAGLLVRAQRAVDGVLGSRAHCAGLLDDINNSVVLPRQEWAIADALAEHTRLRRERRAQRPERLSPHVLALLEPQDRALDLSVRSVTGRIEALEAYARRAGEADDAYHEAGVLQELPEQNARYRDLLASTVGDAMAGEEIRGMAEDARRAELALRERVAGAVRAGHELGPPLR
;
A
#
# COMPACT_ATOMS: atom_id res chain seq x y z
N MET A 1 -15.69 -17.91 6.45
CA MET A 1 -14.96 -17.68 5.18
C MET A 1 -13.51 -17.43 5.53
N THR A 2 -12.57 -18.22 5.02
CA THR A 2 -11.12 -17.93 5.11
C THR A 2 -10.81 -16.66 4.32
N GLU A 3 -9.91 -15.80 4.81
CA GLU A 3 -9.52 -14.51 4.18
C GLU A 3 -9.25 -14.61 2.67
N ARG A 4 -8.75 -15.75 2.19
CA ARG A 4 -8.45 -16.02 0.76
C ARG A 4 -9.65 -15.96 -0.21
N TYR A 5 -10.88 -15.90 0.29
CA TYR A 5 -12.10 -15.82 -0.53
C TYR A 5 -12.89 -14.52 -0.36
N ARG A 6 -12.35 -13.54 0.36
CA ARG A 6 -13.01 -12.24 0.51
C ARG A 6 -12.56 -11.32 -0.64
N PRO A 7 -13.46 -10.87 -1.53
CA PRO A 7 -13.07 -9.91 -2.56
C PRO A 7 -12.61 -8.60 -1.93
N ARG A 8 -11.73 -7.85 -2.61
CA ARG A 8 -11.43 -6.46 -2.21
C ARG A 8 -12.60 -5.55 -2.59
N PRO A 9 -12.80 -4.39 -1.91
CA PRO A 9 -13.73 -3.36 -2.37
C PRO A 9 -13.45 -2.97 -3.82
N VAL A 10 -14.50 -2.80 -4.61
CA VAL A 10 -14.40 -2.37 -6.02
C VAL A 10 -15.01 -0.98 -6.14
N PHE A 11 -14.32 -0.08 -6.83
CA PHE A 11 -14.76 1.31 -7.01
C PHE A 11 -15.07 1.57 -8.48
N ASP A 12 -16.15 2.31 -8.75
CA ASP A 12 -16.48 2.76 -10.10
C ASP A 12 -15.32 3.61 -10.67
N PRO A 13 -14.76 3.24 -11.84
CA PRO A 13 -13.71 4.01 -12.50
C PRO A 13 -14.10 5.45 -12.83
N GLY A 14 -15.39 5.76 -12.89
CA GLY A 14 -15.92 7.12 -13.06
C GLY A 14 -15.86 7.99 -11.81
N ILE A 15 -15.43 7.47 -10.65
CA ILE A 15 -15.10 8.28 -9.47
C ILE A 15 -13.70 8.89 -9.66
N GLY A 16 -13.55 10.18 -9.33
CA GLY A 16 -12.26 10.88 -9.42
C GLY A 16 -11.17 10.19 -8.60
N GLY A 17 -9.92 10.28 -9.06
CA GLY A 17 -8.78 9.59 -8.41
C GLY A 17 -8.60 9.98 -6.94
N GLU A 18 -8.76 11.27 -6.61
CA GLU A 18 -8.67 11.78 -5.24
C GLU A 18 -9.79 11.24 -4.34
N GLU A 19 -11.03 11.25 -4.83
CA GLU A 19 -12.19 10.71 -4.11
C GLU A 19 -12.05 9.21 -3.88
N ARG A 20 -11.58 8.46 -4.88
CA ARG A 20 -11.30 7.03 -4.75
C ARG A 20 -10.23 6.75 -3.70
N ALA A 21 -9.16 7.54 -3.66
CA ALA A 21 -8.13 7.42 -2.63
C ALA A 21 -8.69 7.71 -1.24
N LEU A 22 -9.57 8.72 -1.09
CA LEU A 22 -10.26 9.01 0.18
C LEU A 22 -11.15 7.85 0.64
N LEU A 23 -11.91 7.23 -0.28
CA LEU A 23 -12.75 6.08 0.02
C LEU A 23 -11.91 4.86 0.42
N ALA A 24 -10.81 4.60 -0.30
CA ALA A 24 -9.92 3.48 -0.02
C ALA A 24 -9.16 3.63 1.31
N ALA A 25 -8.87 4.87 1.73
CA ALA A 25 -8.17 5.16 2.98
C ALA A 25 -9.03 5.01 4.25
N ALA A 26 -10.36 4.99 4.12
CA ALA A 26 -11.30 4.89 5.24
C ALA A 26 -12.39 3.84 5.00
N PRO A 27 -12.02 2.55 4.83
CA PRO A 27 -12.96 1.48 4.50
C PRO A 27 -14.03 1.27 5.59
N GLU A 28 -13.74 1.62 6.84
CA GLU A 28 -14.67 1.54 7.97
C GLU A 28 -15.88 2.48 7.85
N ARG A 29 -15.83 3.46 6.93
CA ARG A 29 -16.92 4.42 6.69
C ARG A 29 -17.78 4.05 5.49
N LEU A 30 -17.38 3.05 4.73
CA LEU A 30 -18.12 2.59 3.55
C LEU A 30 -19.32 1.77 4.01
N VAL A 31 -20.47 2.03 3.39
CA VAL A 31 -21.70 1.28 3.65
C VAL A 31 -21.99 0.41 2.43
N PRO A 32 -22.24 -0.90 2.59
CA PRO A 32 -22.58 -1.79 1.48
C PRO A 32 -23.70 -1.20 0.62
N ALA A 33 -23.60 -1.37 -0.71
CA ALA A 33 -24.61 -0.88 -1.65
C ALA A 33 -25.97 -1.55 -1.42
N CYS A 34 -26.01 -2.76 -0.85
CA CYS A 34 -27.26 -3.44 -0.48
C CYS A 34 -27.98 -2.83 0.74
N LEU A 35 -27.35 -1.88 1.44
CA LEU A 35 -27.94 -1.15 2.57
C LEU A 35 -28.30 0.28 2.13
N PRO A 36 -29.25 0.94 2.80
CA PRO A 36 -29.59 2.33 2.50
C PRO A 36 -28.37 3.25 2.67
N ALA A 37 -28.32 4.28 1.83
CA ALA A 37 -27.25 5.27 1.88
C ALA A 37 -27.10 5.87 3.29
N PRO A 38 -25.86 6.12 3.76
CA PRO A 38 -25.64 6.73 5.06
C PRO A 38 -26.35 8.08 5.12
N ALA A 39 -27.17 8.27 6.15
CA ALA A 39 -27.91 9.51 6.34
C ALA A 39 -26.92 10.68 6.52
N PRO A 40 -27.23 11.87 5.97
CA PRO A 40 -26.40 13.05 6.22
C PRO A 40 -26.35 13.31 7.73
N PRO A 41 -25.20 13.77 8.26
CA PRO A 41 -25.12 14.14 9.65
C PRO A 41 -26.18 15.20 9.93
N ARG A 42 -27.17 14.85 10.76
CA ARG A 42 -28.19 15.79 11.22
C ARG A 42 -27.54 16.73 12.23
N LEU A 43 -26.80 17.71 11.72
CA LEU A 43 -26.38 18.85 12.51
C LEU A 43 -27.66 19.62 12.88
N ARG A 44 -28.23 19.31 14.05
CA ARG A 44 -29.36 20.07 14.58
C ARG A 44 -28.97 21.55 14.56
N THR A 45 -29.83 22.39 13.99
CA THR A 45 -29.62 23.84 13.93
C THR A 45 -29.37 24.42 15.33
N SER A 46 -29.96 23.82 16.37
CA SER A 46 -29.67 24.14 17.76
C SER A 46 -28.25 23.77 18.20
N THR A 47 -27.67 22.68 17.70
CA THR A 47 -26.26 22.30 17.97
C THR A 47 -25.29 23.18 17.20
N VAL A 48 -25.63 23.59 15.97
CA VAL A 48 -24.84 24.55 15.18
C VAL A 48 -24.91 25.95 15.78
N ALA A 49 -26.10 26.40 16.22
CA ALA A 49 -26.30 27.67 16.91
C ALA A 49 -25.64 27.67 18.30
N ALA A 50 -25.77 26.59 19.08
CA ALA A 50 -25.03 26.44 20.33
C ALA A 50 -23.51 26.45 20.08
N ARG A 51 -23.02 25.76 19.04
CA ARG A 51 -21.60 25.80 18.65
C ARG A 51 -21.17 27.13 18.01
N LEU A 52 -22.07 27.98 17.52
CA LEU A 52 -21.72 29.29 16.97
C LEU A 52 -21.86 30.42 17.97
N VAL A 53 -22.69 30.26 19.01
CA VAL A 53 -22.94 31.27 20.05
C VAL A 53 -22.09 31.00 21.29
N TRP A 54 -22.08 29.75 21.76
CA TRP A 54 -21.42 29.39 23.02
C TRP A 54 -19.90 29.34 22.89
N ILE A 55 -19.38 29.01 21.71
CA ILE A 55 -17.95 28.91 21.36
C ILE A 55 -17.23 30.28 21.35
N PRO A 56 -17.72 31.33 20.66
CA PRO A 56 -17.13 32.67 20.78
C PRO A 56 -17.42 33.32 22.13
N ALA A 57 -18.57 33.06 22.76
CA ALA A 57 -18.84 33.52 24.13
C ALA A 57 -17.85 32.92 25.14
N PHE A 58 -17.49 31.63 25.01
CA PHE A 58 -16.46 31.00 25.84
C PHE A 58 -15.07 31.54 25.53
N ALA A 59 -14.70 31.73 24.27
CA ALA A 59 -13.39 32.29 23.94
C ALA A 59 -13.20 33.73 24.43
N LEU A 60 -14.25 34.55 24.35
CA LEU A 60 -14.25 35.91 24.89
C LEU A 60 -14.14 35.90 26.43
N PHE A 61 -14.84 34.97 27.09
CA PHE A 61 -14.87 34.86 28.55
C PHE A 61 -13.58 34.26 29.14
N TYR A 62 -12.86 33.41 28.38
CA TYR A 62 -11.64 32.71 28.83
C TYR A 62 -10.33 33.29 28.27
N GLY A 63 -10.36 34.06 27.17
CA GLY A 63 -9.19 34.79 26.66
C GLY A 63 -8.82 36.03 27.48
N VAL A 64 -9.71 36.47 28.38
CA VAL A 64 -9.56 37.70 29.18
C VAL A 64 -9.21 37.42 30.65
N LEU A 65 -9.46 36.21 31.19
CA LEU A 65 -9.22 35.89 32.60
C LEU A 65 -8.27 34.69 32.77
N PRO A 66 -7.16 34.84 33.52
CA PRO A 66 -6.11 33.81 33.67
C PRO A 66 -6.50 32.63 34.60
N GLY A 67 -7.77 32.23 34.65
CA GLY A 67 -8.30 31.32 35.70
C GLY A 67 -9.23 30.20 35.23
N GLY A 68 -9.32 29.90 33.93
CA GLY A 68 -10.38 29.06 33.38
C GLY A 68 -10.05 27.60 33.02
N TRP A 69 -9.16 26.93 33.76
CA TRP A 69 -8.52 25.70 33.27
C TRP A 69 -9.24 24.37 33.57
N LEU A 70 -10.38 24.36 34.27
CA LEU A 70 -10.93 23.10 34.80
C LEU A 70 -12.18 22.54 34.10
N ARG A 71 -12.75 23.17 33.06
CA ARG A 71 -14.04 22.69 32.48
C ARG A 71 -14.09 22.30 31.01
N VAL A 72 -13.03 22.47 30.22
CA VAL A 72 -12.99 21.89 28.86
C VAL A 72 -12.88 20.36 28.91
N CYS A 73 -12.26 19.80 29.96
CA CYS A 73 -12.35 18.36 30.26
C CYS A 73 -13.76 17.92 30.68
N PHE A 74 -14.60 18.83 31.17
CA PHE A 74 -15.91 18.50 31.75
C PHE A 74 -17.05 18.51 30.72
N VAL A 75 -16.93 19.31 29.65
CA VAL A 75 -17.98 19.41 28.61
C VAL A 75 -17.78 18.41 27.47
N ALA A 76 -16.54 17.99 27.19
CA ALA A 76 -16.27 16.83 26.32
C ALA A 76 -16.54 15.48 27.02
N SER A 77 -16.69 15.48 28.35
CA SER A 77 -17.00 14.32 29.19
C SER A 77 -18.50 14.02 29.29
N LEU A 78 -19.38 14.88 28.77
CA LEU A 78 -20.83 14.70 28.92
C LEU A 78 -21.49 13.91 27.79
N ASP A 79 -20.74 13.46 26.77
CA ASP A 79 -21.28 12.70 25.63
C ASP A 79 -20.54 11.39 25.29
N ASP A 80 -19.49 10.99 26.01
CA ASP A 80 -18.78 9.71 25.78
C ASP A 80 -18.19 9.15 27.09
N ASP A 81 -18.45 7.87 27.38
CA ASP A 81 -18.07 7.13 28.61
C ASP A 81 -16.55 6.83 28.75
N GLU A 82 -15.67 7.41 27.91
CA GLU A 82 -14.22 7.15 27.96
C GLU A 82 -13.38 8.44 28.07
N LEU A 83 -13.38 8.99 29.29
CA LEU A 83 -12.63 10.18 29.73
C LEU A 83 -11.12 10.20 29.38
N VAL A 84 -10.49 9.05 29.14
CA VAL A 84 -9.02 8.94 29.01
C VAL A 84 -8.57 8.68 27.56
N GLY A 85 -9.41 8.10 26.71
CA GLY A 85 -9.07 7.81 25.31
C GLY A 85 -9.01 9.05 24.41
N GLY A 86 -9.83 10.06 24.72
CA GLY A 86 -9.95 11.28 23.92
C GLY A 86 -8.69 12.15 23.92
N ALA A 87 -8.02 12.32 25.06
CA ALA A 87 -6.85 13.20 25.18
C ALA A 87 -5.59 12.65 24.46
N VAL A 88 -5.45 11.33 24.38
CA VAL A 88 -4.30 10.66 23.73
C VAL A 88 -4.35 10.80 22.20
N ARG A 89 -5.56 10.92 21.63
CA ARG A 89 -5.79 10.97 20.18
C ARG A 89 -5.45 12.31 19.53
N TRP A 90 -5.31 13.38 20.32
CA TRP A 90 -5.01 14.72 19.79
C TRP A 90 -3.50 14.90 19.52
N GLY A 91 -2.65 13.97 19.99
CA GLY A 91 -1.21 14.07 19.87
C GLY A 91 -0.60 15.02 20.92
N ARG A 92 0.70 14.85 21.21
CA ARG A 92 1.41 15.61 22.26
C ARG A 92 1.52 17.11 21.96
N LEU A 93 1.53 17.48 20.69
CA LEU A 93 1.74 18.85 20.22
C LEU A 93 0.61 19.82 20.59
N PRO A 94 -0.68 19.54 20.32
CA PRO A 94 -1.75 20.46 20.72
C PRO A 94 -1.91 20.55 22.24
N VAL A 95 -1.62 19.49 23.00
CA VAL A 95 -1.61 19.54 24.46
C VAL A 95 -0.50 20.49 24.97
N LEU A 96 0.71 20.39 24.42
CA LEU A 96 1.81 21.30 24.75
C LEU A 96 1.52 22.76 24.32
N ALA A 97 0.96 22.95 23.13
CA ALA A 97 0.56 24.28 22.66
C ALA A 97 -0.52 24.89 23.57
N MET A 98 -1.47 24.09 24.04
CA MET A 98 -2.52 24.53 24.97
C MET A 98 -1.97 24.90 26.36
N MET A 99 -0.86 24.28 26.79
CA MET A 99 -0.17 24.61 28.04
C MET A 99 0.72 25.86 27.92
N LEU A 100 1.47 25.99 26.82
CA LEU A 100 2.50 27.02 26.66
C LEU A 100 1.95 28.38 26.25
N THR A 101 0.94 28.42 25.38
CA THR A 101 0.34 29.66 24.88
C THR A 101 -0.13 30.61 26.00
N PRO A 102 -0.88 30.17 27.02
CA PRO A 102 -1.31 31.03 28.11
C PRO A 102 -0.18 31.44 29.07
N ALA A 103 0.83 30.58 29.30
CA ALA A 103 2.01 30.95 30.07
C ALA A 103 2.80 32.07 29.37
N LEU A 104 2.93 31.98 28.04
CA LEU A 104 3.54 33.01 27.21
C LEU A 104 2.70 34.30 27.22
N GLN A 105 1.37 34.20 27.18
CA GLN A 105 0.48 35.35 27.24
C GLN A 105 0.59 36.10 28.59
N VAL A 106 0.66 35.39 29.72
CA VAL A 106 0.89 35.99 31.04
C VAL A 106 2.27 36.64 31.12
N ALA A 107 3.31 36.00 30.60
CA ALA A 107 4.65 36.59 30.55
C ALA A 107 4.67 37.89 29.74
N LEU A 108 4.04 37.92 28.56
CA LEU A 108 3.94 39.12 27.72
C LEU A 108 3.22 40.27 28.44
N LEU A 109 2.16 39.98 29.20
CA LEU A 109 1.46 40.97 30.01
C LEU A 109 2.33 41.51 31.16
N LEU A 110 3.07 40.63 31.86
CA LEU A 110 4.00 41.02 32.92
C LEU A 110 5.18 41.87 32.39
N LEU A 111 5.58 41.65 31.13
CA LEU A 111 6.59 42.42 30.40
C LEU A 111 6.05 43.73 29.81
N GLY A 112 4.78 44.07 30.03
CA GLY A 112 4.14 45.29 29.49
C GLY A 112 3.86 45.25 27.98
N GLN A 113 4.01 44.10 27.33
CA GLN A 113 3.81 43.89 25.89
C GLN A 113 2.35 43.57 25.57
N VAL A 114 1.45 44.50 25.91
CA VAL A 114 -0.01 44.29 25.78
C VAL A 114 -0.42 44.00 24.34
N GLU A 115 0.14 44.72 23.37
CA GLU A 115 -0.14 44.51 21.93
C GLU A 115 0.21 43.08 21.48
N ALA A 116 1.37 42.57 21.89
CA ALA A 116 1.81 41.21 21.56
C ALA A 116 0.92 40.14 22.20
N ALA A 117 0.47 40.37 23.44
CA ALA A 117 -0.47 39.48 24.12
C ALA A 117 -1.83 39.44 23.41
N VAL A 118 -2.33 40.58 22.93
CA VAL A 118 -3.58 40.67 22.15
C VAL A 118 -3.46 39.94 20.82
N VAL A 119 -2.35 40.13 20.08
CA VAL A 119 -2.10 39.43 18.81
C VAL A 119 -2.03 37.91 19.02
N LEU A 120 -1.34 37.44 20.06
CA LEU A 120 -1.24 36.02 20.39
C LEU A 120 -2.62 35.41 20.73
N ALA A 121 -3.43 36.13 21.51
CA ALA A 121 -4.80 35.71 21.84
C ALA A 121 -5.68 35.63 20.58
N ALA A 122 -5.60 36.63 19.71
CA ALA A 122 -6.35 36.66 18.45
C ALA A 122 -5.94 35.52 17.51
N ALA A 123 -4.64 35.26 17.36
CA ALA A 123 -4.12 34.17 16.53
C ALA A 123 -4.52 32.79 17.08
N SER A 124 -4.45 32.61 18.40
CA SER A 124 -4.86 31.36 19.07
C SER A 124 -6.36 31.12 18.92
N PHE A 125 -7.17 32.18 19.06
CA PHE A 125 -8.61 32.12 18.81
C PHE A 125 -8.92 31.78 17.36
N ALA A 126 -8.26 32.42 16.38
CA ALA A 126 -8.45 32.13 14.97
C ALA A 126 -8.08 30.68 14.62
N ALA A 127 -6.95 30.17 15.15
CA ALA A 127 -6.53 28.79 14.98
C ALA A 127 -7.53 27.79 15.61
N TRP A 128 -8.03 28.10 16.81
CA TRP A 128 -9.03 27.28 17.48
C TRP A 128 -10.37 27.29 16.75
N VAL A 129 -10.86 28.45 16.30
CA VAL A 129 -12.07 28.56 15.47
C VAL A 129 -11.91 27.76 14.18
N ALA A 130 -10.77 27.88 13.49
CA ALA A 130 -10.49 27.10 12.29
C ALA A 130 -10.47 25.58 12.57
N GLY A 131 -9.90 25.16 13.70
CA GLY A 131 -9.89 23.76 14.15
C GLY A 131 -11.28 23.23 14.52
N ALA A 132 -12.06 24.00 15.27
CA ALA A 132 -13.43 23.68 15.64
C ALA A 132 -14.34 23.59 14.40
N LEU A 133 -14.20 24.52 13.45
CA LEU A 133 -14.95 24.50 12.19
C LEU A 133 -14.62 23.26 11.36
N ARG A 134 -13.35 22.81 11.38
CA ARG A 134 -12.93 21.54 10.77
C ARG A 134 -13.56 20.32 11.46
N HIS A 135 -13.74 20.34 12.77
CA HIS A 135 -14.35 19.24 13.53
C HIS A 135 -15.89 19.18 13.39
N VAL A 136 -16.52 20.34 13.15
CA VAL A 136 -17.97 20.43 12.85
C VAL A 136 -18.26 20.03 11.40
N ARG A 137 -17.31 20.22 10.49
CA ARG A 137 -17.44 19.77 9.10
C ARG A 137 -17.40 18.25 9.05
N GLU A 138 -18.34 17.69 8.30
CA GLU A 138 -18.30 16.26 7.98
C GLU A 138 -16.95 15.90 7.33
N PRO A 139 -16.26 14.86 7.82
CA PRO A 139 -15.00 14.42 7.24
C PRO A 139 -15.15 14.13 5.75
N ALA A 140 -14.15 14.52 4.94
CA ALA A 140 -14.19 14.35 3.49
C ALA A 140 -14.51 12.90 3.06
N ALA A 141 -13.90 11.91 3.72
CA ALA A 141 -14.17 10.50 3.43
C ALA A 141 -15.62 10.06 3.76
N ALA A 142 -16.24 10.59 4.83
CA ALA A 142 -17.63 10.26 5.17
C ALA A 142 -18.60 10.88 4.16
N ARG A 143 -18.31 12.11 3.74
CA ARG A 143 -19.04 12.80 2.68
C ARG A 143 -18.93 12.05 1.36
N ALA A 144 -17.71 11.70 0.93
CA ALA A 144 -17.47 10.93 -0.28
C ALA A 144 -18.17 9.56 -0.23
N ALA A 145 -18.13 8.86 0.90
CA ALA A 145 -18.82 7.57 1.07
C ALA A 145 -20.34 7.69 0.90
N ARG A 146 -20.93 8.83 1.29
CA ARG A 146 -22.35 9.11 1.03
C ARG A 146 -22.61 9.50 -0.42
N GLU A 147 -21.85 10.45 -0.94
CA GLU A 147 -22.05 11.01 -2.30
C GLU A 147 -21.86 9.96 -3.39
N HIS A 148 -20.94 9.02 -3.18
CA HIS A 148 -20.67 7.91 -4.09
C HIS A 148 -21.28 6.58 -3.61
N HIS A 149 -22.24 6.59 -2.68
CA HIS A 149 -22.94 5.36 -2.29
C HIS A 149 -23.59 4.72 -3.53
N GLY A 150 -23.44 3.40 -3.69
CA GLY A 150 -23.83 2.68 -4.90
C GLY A 150 -22.83 2.76 -6.06
N ARG A 151 -21.78 3.59 -5.97
CA ARG A 151 -20.65 3.63 -6.92
C ARG A 151 -19.39 2.96 -6.38
N TYR A 152 -19.52 2.22 -5.28
CA TYR A 152 -18.54 1.29 -4.76
C TYR A 152 -19.25 0.06 -4.23
N LEU A 153 -18.58 -1.08 -4.31
CA LEU A 153 -19.11 -2.38 -3.88
C LEU A 153 -18.19 -2.99 -2.83
N LEU A 154 -18.79 -3.46 -1.74
CA LEU A 154 -18.11 -4.07 -0.61
C LEU A 154 -18.29 -5.59 -0.60
N PRO A 155 -17.47 -6.34 0.14
CA PRO A 155 -17.60 -7.79 0.20
C PRO A 155 -18.97 -8.28 0.68
N ALA A 156 -19.69 -7.46 1.45
CA ALA A 156 -21.04 -7.76 1.94
C ALA A 156 -22.14 -7.68 0.86
N ASP A 157 -21.84 -7.04 -0.27
CA ASP A 157 -22.76 -6.94 -1.41
C ASP A 157 -22.84 -8.24 -2.23
N PHE A 158 -21.94 -9.18 -1.98
CA PHE A 158 -21.82 -10.45 -2.71
C PHE A 158 -22.23 -11.64 -1.84
N ASP A 159 -22.96 -12.59 -2.42
CA ASP A 159 -23.09 -13.92 -1.82
C ASP A 159 -21.89 -14.83 -2.17
N GLN A 160 -21.81 -16.00 -1.55
CA GLN A 160 -20.63 -16.87 -1.67
C GLN A 160 -20.24 -17.21 -3.13
N PRO A 161 -21.17 -17.56 -4.05
CA PRO A 161 -20.83 -17.81 -5.44
C PRO A 161 -20.31 -16.55 -6.16
N ALA A 162 -20.96 -15.40 -5.96
CA ALA A 162 -20.55 -14.14 -6.58
C ALA A 162 -19.18 -13.68 -6.06
N ALA A 163 -18.92 -13.80 -4.76
CA ALA A 163 -17.64 -13.47 -4.15
C ALA A 163 -16.49 -14.30 -4.74
N GLY A 164 -16.72 -15.61 -4.97
CA GLY A 164 -15.72 -16.49 -5.59
C GLY A 164 -15.37 -16.08 -7.02
N LEU A 165 -16.39 -15.73 -7.82
CA LEU A 165 -16.19 -15.23 -9.19
C LEU A 165 -15.48 -13.87 -9.22
N LEU A 166 -15.83 -12.96 -8.31
CA LEU A 166 -15.17 -11.66 -8.24
C LEU A 166 -13.69 -11.79 -7.85
N VAL A 167 -13.35 -12.65 -6.89
CA VAL A 167 -11.96 -12.91 -6.51
C VAL A 167 -11.15 -13.45 -7.69
N ARG A 168 -11.73 -14.32 -8.53
CA ARG A 168 -11.10 -14.80 -9.78
C ARG A 168 -10.82 -13.66 -10.74
N ALA A 169 -11.80 -12.81 -10.99
CA ALA A 169 -11.65 -11.64 -11.86
C ALA A 169 -10.56 -10.70 -11.34
N GLN A 170 -10.57 -10.40 -10.04
CA GLN A 170 -9.59 -9.54 -9.38
C GLN A 170 -8.17 -10.07 -9.54
N ARG A 171 -7.95 -11.37 -9.30
CA ARG A 171 -6.64 -12.00 -9.51
C ARG A 171 -6.18 -11.93 -10.97
N ALA A 172 -7.09 -12.08 -11.92
CA ALA A 172 -6.75 -11.99 -13.33
C ALA A 172 -6.37 -10.54 -13.73
N VAL A 173 -7.12 -9.53 -13.26
CA VAL A 173 -6.74 -8.12 -13.43
C VAL A 173 -5.38 -7.83 -12.81
N ASP A 174 -5.19 -8.21 -11.54
CA ASP A 174 -3.93 -7.98 -10.80
C ASP A 174 -2.75 -8.71 -11.46
N GLY A 175 -2.99 -9.91 -12.03
CA GLY A 175 -1.97 -10.65 -12.79
C GLY A 175 -1.51 -9.93 -14.05
N VAL A 176 -2.43 -9.31 -14.80
CA VAL A 176 -2.06 -8.52 -15.98
C VAL A 176 -1.36 -7.22 -15.57
N LEU A 177 -1.95 -6.47 -14.64
CA LEU A 177 -1.41 -5.17 -14.21
C LEU A 177 -0.09 -5.29 -13.43
N GLY A 178 0.17 -6.45 -12.83
CA GLY A 178 1.43 -6.75 -12.14
C GLY A 178 2.50 -7.41 -13.02
N SER A 179 2.18 -7.73 -14.29
CA SER A 179 3.12 -8.40 -15.19
C SER A 179 4.28 -7.49 -15.58
N ARG A 180 5.49 -8.06 -15.69
CA ARG A 180 6.71 -7.31 -16.06
C ARG A 180 6.62 -6.76 -17.48
N ALA A 181 6.02 -7.50 -18.40
CA ALA A 181 5.76 -7.11 -19.77
C ALA A 181 4.81 -5.90 -19.83
N HIS A 182 3.80 -5.83 -18.95
CA HIS A 182 2.99 -4.63 -18.82
C HIS A 182 3.81 -3.45 -18.29
N CYS A 183 4.57 -3.63 -17.20
CA CYS A 183 5.42 -2.56 -16.65
C CYS A 183 6.52 -2.09 -17.62
N ALA A 184 6.98 -2.97 -18.51
CA ALA A 184 7.94 -2.66 -19.58
C ALA A 184 7.29 -2.04 -20.82
N GLY A 185 5.97 -1.82 -20.82
CA GLY A 185 5.23 -1.21 -21.94
C GLY A 185 5.06 -2.11 -23.17
N LEU A 186 5.27 -3.42 -23.02
CA LEU A 186 5.10 -4.40 -24.11
C LEU A 186 3.64 -4.79 -24.34
N LEU A 187 2.80 -4.58 -23.32
CA LEU A 187 1.35 -4.65 -23.45
C LEU A 187 0.79 -3.24 -23.60
N ASP A 188 -0.39 -3.12 -24.24
CA ASP A 188 -1.08 -1.84 -24.44
C ASP A 188 -1.46 -1.19 -23.10
N ASP A 189 -0.53 -0.38 -22.57
CA ASP A 189 -0.56 0.14 -21.20
C ASP A 189 -1.75 1.08 -20.95
N ILE A 190 -2.02 1.96 -21.93
CA ILE A 190 -3.14 2.90 -21.87
C ILE A 190 -4.47 2.14 -21.86
N ASN A 191 -4.58 1.11 -22.71
CA ASN A 191 -5.81 0.33 -22.79
C ASN A 191 -6.00 -0.55 -21.56
N ASN A 192 -4.94 -1.18 -21.04
CA ASN A 192 -5.01 -2.01 -19.84
C ASN A 192 -5.38 -1.21 -18.59
N SER A 193 -4.71 -0.08 -18.35
CA SER A 193 -4.94 0.77 -17.17
C SER A 193 -6.34 1.39 -17.12
N VAL A 194 -7.01 1.53 -18.28
CA VAL A 194 -8.35 2.11 -18.37
C VAL A 194 -9.45 1.05 -18.52
N VAL A 195 -9.24 0.03 -19.34
CA VAL A 195 -10.26 -0.98 -19.65
C VAL A 195 -10.36 -2.01 -18.54
N LEU A 196 -9.25 -2.50 -17.97
CA LEU A 196 -9.32 -3.54 -16.94
C LEU A 196 -10.09 -3.10 -15.69
N PRO A 197 -9.89 -1.89 -15.14
CA PRO A 197 -10.73 -1.42 -14.03
C PRO A 197 -12.21 -1.27 -14.40
N ARG A 198 -12.52 -0.87 -15.65
CA ARG A 198 -13.92 -0.83 -16.15
C ARG A 198 -14.53 -2.22 -16.26
N GLN A 199 -13.76 -3.21 -16.70
CA GLN A 199 -14.22 -4.59 -16.76
C GLN A 199 -14.41 -5.17 -15.35
N GLU A 200 -13.48 -4.93 -14.42
CA GLU A 200 -13.62 -5.34 -13.01
C GLU A 200 -14.90 -4.76 -12.40
N TRP A 201 -15.13 -3.45 -12.57
CA TRP A 201 -16.36 -2.79 -12.10
C TRP A 201 -17.62 -3.38 -12.73
N ALA A 202 -17.65 -3.54 -14.06
CA ALA A 202 -18.83 -4.08 -14.75
C ALA A 202 -19.12 -5.55 -14.38
N ILE A 203 -18.09 -6.33 -14.05
CA ILE A 203 -18.25 -7.70 -13.52
C ILE A 203 -18.79 -7.63 -12.09
N ALA A 204 -18.20 -6.79 -11.23
CA ALA A 204 -18.63 -6.62 -9.85
C ALA A 204 -20.09 -6.15 -9.76
N ASP A 205 -20.48 -5.15 -10.55
CA ASP A 205 -21.84 -4.62 -10.61
C ASP A 205 -22.86 -5.71 -11.01
N ALA A 206 -22.57 -6.48 -12.07
CA ALA A 206 -23.42 -7.59 -12.49
C ALA A 206 -23.53 -8.69 -11.42
N LEU A 207 -22.43 -9.03 -10.73
CA LEU A 207 -22.41 -10.03 -9.66
C LEU A 207 -23.15 -9.57 -8.39
N ALA A 208 -23.09 -8.27 -8.06
CA ALA A 208 -23.87 -7.67 -6.98
C ALA A 208 -25.36 -7.72 -7.32
N GLU A 209 -25.73 -7.41 -8.56
CA GLU A 209 -27.10 -7.51 -9.03
C GLU A 209 -27.63 -8.96 -9.01
N HIS A 210 -26.82 -9.94 -9.44
CA HIS A 210 -27.17 -11.36 -9.30
C HIS A 210 -27.40 -11.75 -7.84
N THR A 211 -26.56 -11.25 -6.93
CA THR A 211 -26.72 -11.47 -5.49
C THR A 211 -28.05 -10.89 -4.99
N ARG A 212 -28.38 -9.66 -5.40
CA ARG A 212 -29.65 -8.99 -5.05
C ARG A 212 -30.85 -9.77 -5.54
N LEU A 213 -30.87 -10.15 -6.83
CA LEU A 213 -31.95 -10.94 -7.42
C LEU A 213 -32.12 -12.30 -6.73
N ARG A 214 -31.01 -12.99 -6.39
CA ARG A 214 -31.07 -14.23 -5.60
C ARG A 214 -31.62 -14.01 -4.19
N ARG A 215 -31.29 -12.90 -3.53
CA ARG A 215 -31.85 -12.54 -2.21
C ARG A 215 -33.35 -12.28 -2.30
N GLU A 216 -33.79 -11.51 -3.30
CA GLU A 216 -35.21 -11.27 -3.56
C GLU A 216 -35.97 -12.57 -3.84
N ARG A 217 -35.40 -13.46 -4.66
CA ARG A 217 -35.94 -14.79 -4.95
C ARG A 217 -36.13 -15.63 -3.69
N ARG A 218 -35.15 -15.64 -2.79
CA ARG A 218 -35.26 -16.34 -1.50
C ARG A 218 -36.30 -15.71 -0.58
N ALA A 219 -36.43 -14.38 -0.58
CA ALA A 219 -37.42 -13.67 0.23
C ALA A 219 -38.86 -14.03 -0.16
N GLN A 220 -39.11 -14.37 -1.43
CA GLN A 220 -40.42 -14.85 -1.91
C GLN A 220 -40.80 -16.25 -1.39
N ARG A 221 -39.88 -16.99 -0.74
CA ARG A 221 -40.09 -18.35 -0.22
C ARG A 221 -40.67 -19.29 -1.29
N PRO A 222 -39.90 -19.60 -2.35
CA PRO A 222 -40.41 -20.35 -3.50
C PRO A 222 -40.99 -21.71 -3.13
N GLU A 223 -40.55 -22.31 -2.01
CA GLU A 223 -41.10 -23.60 -1.52
C GLU A 223 -42.58 -23.52 -1.10
N ARG A 224 -43.11 -22.30 -0.89
CA ARG A 224 -44.50 -22.05 -0.50
C ARG A 224 -45.39 -21.62 -1.66
N LEU A 225 -44.82 -21.45 -2.84
CA LEU A 225 -45.55 -20.99 -4.02
C LEU A 225 -46.20 -22.16 -4.74
N SER A 226 -47.35 -21.91 -5.38
CA SER A 226 -48.01 -22.93 -6.19
C SER A 226 -47.21 -23.19 -7.48
N PRO A 227 -47.35 -24.38 -8.09
CA PRO A 227 -46.67 -24.69 -9.35
C PRO A 227 -46.97 -23.70 -10.48
N HIS A 228 -48.19 -23.15 -10.52
CA HIS A 228 -48.58 -22.15 -11.52
C HIS A 228 -47.79 -20.85 -11.35
N VAL A 229 -47.61 -20.38 -10.11
CA VAL A 229 -46.82 -19.18 -9.82
C VAL A 229 -45.33 -19.42 -10.09
N LEU A 230 -44.81 -20.62 -9.80
CA LEU A 230 -43.44 -20.99 -10.14
C LEU A 230 -43.18 -20.96 -11.65
N ALA A 231 -44.14 -21.42 -12.47
CA ALA A 231 -44.02 -21.37 -13.93
C ALA A 231 -43.92 -19.93 -14.48
N LEU A 232 -44.57 -18.95 -13.83
CA LEU A 232 -44.44 -17.53 -14.20
C LEU A 232 -43.06 -16.94 -13.90
N LEU A 233 -42.29 -17.58 -13.02
CA LEU A 233 -40.98 -17.11 -12.57
C LEU A 233 -39.84 -17.80 -13.32
N GLU A 234 -40.12 -18.91 -14.01
CA GLU A 234 -39.14 -19.65 -14.81
C GLU A 234 -38.41 -18.78 -15.87
N PRO A 235 -39.06 -17.85 -16.60
CA PRO A 235 -38.34 -16.96 -17.51
C PRO A 235 -37.32 -16.06 -16.81
N GLN A 236 -37.61 -15.64 -15.57
CA GLN A 236 -36.71 -14.79 -14.77
C GLN A 236 -35.50 -15.60 -14.29
N ASP A 237 -35.71 -16.83 -13.83
CA ASP A 237 -34.64 -17.75 -13.44
C ASP A 237 -33.73 -18.06 -14.65
N ARG A 238 -34.31 -18.33 -15.83
CA ARG A 238 -33.54 -18.53 -17.07
C ARG A 238 -32.73 -17.30 -17.47
N ALA A 239 -33.28 -16.11 -17.33
CA ALA A 239 -32.59 -14.86 -17.64
C ALA A 239 -31.40 -14.64 -16.69
N LEU A 240 -31.57 -14.92 -15.39
CA LEU A 240 -30.48 -14.86 -14.41
C LEU A 240 -29.38 -15.87 -14.74
N ASP A 241 -29.72 -17.12 -15.06
CA ASP A 241 -28.75 -18.15 -15.43
C ASP A 241 -27.97 -17.82 -16.71
N LEU A 242 -28.62 -17.23 -17.71
CA LEU A 242 -27.97 -16.73 -18.91
C LEU A 242 -26.98 -15.60 -18.59
N SER A 243 -27.39 -14.67 -17.72
CA SER A 243 -26.53 -13.56 -17.28
C SER A 243 -25.30 -14.06 -16.49
N VAL A 244 -25.50 -15.01 -15.57
CA VAL A 244 -24.41 -15.65 -14.81
C VAL A 244 -23.41 -16.33 -15.74
N ARG A 245 -23.87 -17.08 -16.74
CA ARG A 245 -22.99 -17.71 -17.74
C ARG A 245 -22.21 -16.69 -18.55
N SER A 246 -22.86 -15.62 -18.99
CA SER A 246 -22.21 -14.53 -19.74
C SER A 246 -21.09 -13.85 -18.92
N VAL A 247 -21.38 -13.50 -17.66
CA VAL A 247 -20.37 -12.92 -16.75
C VAL A 247 -19.23 -13.90 -16.48
N THR A 248 -19.54 -15.19 -16.27
CA THR A 248 -18.51 -16.23 -16.09
C THR A 248 -17.61 -16.34 -17.31
N GLY A 249 -18.15 -16.34 -18.53
CA GLY A 249 -17.37 -16.34 -19.76
C GLY A 249 -16.47 -15.10 -19.91
N ARG A 250 -16.93 -13.92 -19.48
CA ARG A 250 -16.08 -12.72 -19.42
C ARG A 250 -14.91 -12.88 -18.46
N ILE A 251 -15.14 -13.50 -17.29
CA ILE A 251 -14.08 -13.78 -16.31
C ILE A 251 -13.07 -14.78 -16.88
N GLU A 252 -13.54 -15.84 -17.54
CA GLU A 252 -12.66 -16.83 -18.17
C GLU A 252 -11.80 -16.23 -19.29
N ALA A 253 -12.36 -15.31 -20.08
CA ALA A 253 -11.61 -14.54 -21.08
C ALA A 253 -10.52 -13.66 -20.43
N LEU A 254 -10.84 -13.02 -19.30
CA LEU A 254 -9.88 -12.22 -18.53
C LEU A 254 -8.77 -13.10 -17.93
N GLU A 255 -9.10 -14.27 -17.39
CA GLU A 255 -8.11 -15.25 -16.91
C GLU A 255 -7.22 -15.76 -18.04
N ALA A 256 -7.77 -15.99 -19.23
CA ALA A 256 -7.00 -16.36 -20.41
C ALA A 256 -6.04 -15.24 -20.84
N TYR A 257 -6.49 -13.98 -20.77
CA TYR A 257 -5.62 -12.83 -21.01
C TYR A 257 -4.49 -12.73 -19.98
N ALA A 258 -4.80 -12.92 -18.70
CA ALA A 258 -3.79 -12.95 -17.64
C ALA A 258 -2.74 -14.05 -17.84
N ARG A 259 -3.13 -15.24 -18.30
CA ARG A 259 -2.18 -16.30 -18.66
C ARG A 259 -1.26 -15.89 -19.81
N ARG A 260 -1.79 -15.28 -20.86
CA ARG A 260 -0.99 -14.78 -21.99
C ARG A 260 -0.03 -13.65 -21.58
N ALA A 261 -0.45 -12.79 -20.65
CA ALA A 261 0.45 -11.79 -20.07
C ALA A 261 1.61 -12.44 -19.31
N GLY A 262 1.35 -13.53 -18.57
CA GLY A 262 2.39 -14.34 -17.93
C GLY A 262 3.34 -15.01 -18.93
N GLU A 263 2.81 -15.58 -20.02
CA GLU A 263 3.65 -16.13 -21.10
C GLU A 263 4.54 -15.05 -21.75
N ALA A 264 4.02 -13.83 -21.88
CA ALA A 264 4.80 -12.68 -22.35
C ALA A 264 5.89 -12.26 -21.36
N ASP A 265 5.65 -12.35 -20.05
CA ASP A 265 6.67 -12.12 -19.01
C ASP A 265 7.81 -13.12 -19.11
N ASP A 266 7.50 -14.40 -19.30
CA ASP A 266 8.49 -15.46 -19.44
C ASP A 266 9.36 -15.22 -20.68
N ALA A 267 8.74 -14.89 -21.82
CA ALA A 267 9.44 -14.55 -23.06
C ALA A 267 10.30 -13.28 -22.92
N TYR A 268 9.79 -12.26 -22.21
CA TYR A 268 10.54 -11.04 -21.94
C TYR A 268 11.77 -11.30 -21.05
N HIS A 269 11.62 -12.14 -20.03
CA HIS A 269 12.72 -12.55 -19.18
C HIS A 269 13.79 -13.33 -19.96
N GLU A 270 13.38 -14.29 -20.79
CA GLU A 270 14.30 -15.05 -21.66
C GLU A 270 15.08 -14.12 -22.61
N ALA A 271 14.38 -13.16 -23.23
CA ALA A 271 15.02 -12.16 -24.10
C ALA A 271 16.07 -11.33 -23.34
N GLY A 272 15.81 -10.94 -22.09
CA GLY A 272 16.77 -10.25 -21.24
C GLY A 272 18.02 -11.08 -20.94
N VAL A 273 17.84 -12.36 -20.57
CA VAL A 273 18.96 -13.29 -20.33
C VAL A 273 19.81 -13.47 -21.59
N LEU A 274 19.18 -13.61 -22.76
CA LEU A 274 19.88 -13.73 -24.04
C LEU A 274 20.71 -12.47 -24.38
N GLN A 275 20.25 -11.29 -23.99
CA GLN A 275 20.99 -10.04 -24.20
C GLN A 275 22.22 -9.92 -23.27
N GLU A 276 22.16 -10.46 -22.06
CA GLU A 276 23.28 -10.41 -21.09
C GLU A 276 24.34 -11.50 -21.33
N LEU A 277 23.96 -12.61 -21.97
CA LEU A 277 24.83 -13.77 -22.20
C LEU A 277 26.17 -13.45 -22.90
N PRO A 278 26.25 -12.58 -23.92
CA PRO A 278 27.51 -12.22 -24.55
C PRO A 278 28.53 -11.61 -23.59
N GLU A 279 28.09 -10.71 -22.71
CA GLU A 279 28.96 -10.07 -21.70
C GLU A 279 29.42 -11.07 -20.65
N GLN A 280 28.52 -11.93 -20.18
CA GLN A 280 28.86 -13.00 -19.23
C GLN A 280 29.89 -13.97 -19.85
N ASN A 281 29.68 -14.36 -21.12
CA ASN A 281 30.61 -15.21 -21.86
C ASN A 281 31.98 -14.54 -22.05
N ALA A 282 32.03 -13.23 -22.26
CA ALA A 282 33.29 -12.48 -22.32
C ALA A 282 34.06 -12.57 -20.99
N ARG A 283 33.37 -12.35 -19.85
CA ARG A 283 33.99 -12.49 -18.52
C ARG A 283 34.51 -13.90 -18.24
N TYR A 284 33.77 -14.94 -18.67
CA TYR A 284 34.24 -16.32 -18.54
C TYR A 284 35.46 -16.60 -19.42
N ARG A 285 35.51 -16.05 -20.64
CA ARG A 285 36.71 -16.16 -21.50
C ARG A 285 37.92 -15.47 -20.88
N ASP A 286 37.74 -14.29 -20.31
CA ASP A 286 38.81 -13.56 -19.63
C ASP A 286 39.33 -14.33 -18.40
N LEU A 287 38.43 -14.94 -17.61
CA LEU A 287 38.80 -15.79 -16.47
C LEU A 287 39.57 -17.05 -16.92
N LEU A 288 39.15 -17.68 -18.02
CA LEU A 288 39.88 -18.81 -18.59
C LEU A 288 41.27 -18.39 -19.07
N ALA A 289 41.38 -17.24 -19.73
CA ALA A 289 42.65 -16.69 -20.18
C ALA A 289 43.59 -16.38 -19.02
N SER A 290 43.10 -15.79 -17.92
CA SER A 290 43.91 -15.50 -16.73
C SER A 290 44.39 -16.79 -16.06
N THR A 291 43.53 -17.80 -15.95
CA THR A 291 43.88 -19.09 -15.33
C THR A 291 44.96 -19.84 -16.12
N VAL A 292 44.89 -19.81 -17.45
CA VAL A 292 45.95 -20.36 -18.31
C VAL A 292 47.25 -19.57 -18.13
N GLY A 293 47.16 -18.24 -18.03
CA GLY A 293 48.30 -17.37 -17.71
C GLY A 293 48.98 -17.75 -16.39
N ASP A 294 48.19 -17.95 -15.34
CA ASP A 294 48.68 -18.34 -14.01
C ASP A 294 49.36 -19.71 -14.02
N ALA A 295 48.81 -20.67 -14.77
CA ALA A 295 49.42 -22.00 -14.93
C ALA A 295 50.79 -21.91 -15.60
N MET A 296 50.93 -21.10 -16.67
CA MET A 296 52.21 -20.89 -17.36
C MET A 296 53.21 -20.15 -16.45
N ALA A 297 52.78 -19.11 -15.72
CA ALA A 297 53.63 -18.43 -14.76
C ALA A 297 54.12 -19.39 -13.66
N GLY A 298 53.28 -20.31 -13.21
CA GLY A 298 53.66 -21.36 -12.27
C GLY A 298 54.69 -22.36 -12.83
N GLU A 299 54.68 -22.62 -14.14
CA GLU A 299 55.74 -23.40 -14.83
C GLU A 299 57.06 -22.64 -14.88
N GLU A 300 57.03 -21.36 -15.25
CA GLU A 300 58.21 -20.50 -15.31
C GLU A 300 58.90 -20.38 -13.93
N ILE A 301 58.12 -20.16 -12.87
CA ILE A 301 58.63 -20.09 -11.50
C ILE A 301 59.29 -21.42 -11.08
N ARG A 302 58.74 -22.57 -11.48
CA ARG A 302 59.36 -23.88 -11.23
C ARG A 302 60.69 -24.02 -11.96
N GLY A 303 60.77 -23.60 -13.22
CA GLY A 303 62.02 -23.55 -13.97
C GLY A 303 63.09 -22.68 -13.30
N MET A 304 62.71 -21.48 -12.86
CA MET A 304 63.59 -20.58 -12.09
C MET A 304 64.07 -21.20 -10.78
N ALA A 305 63.21 -21.95 -10.07
CA ALA A 305 63.59 -22.64 -8.84
C ALA A 305 64.57 -23.79 -9.10
N GLU A 306 64.41 -24.52 -10.21
CA GLU A 306 65.35 -25.56 -10.64
C GLU A 306 66.72 -24.96 -11.01
N ASP A 307 66.74 -23.82 -11.72
CA ASP A 307 67.96 -23.08 -12.03
C ASP A 307 68.69 -22.59 -10.79
N ALA A 308 67.97 -22.02 -9.84
CA ALA A 308 68.53 -21.60 -8.56
C ALA A 308 69.16 -22.79 -7.80
N ARG A 309 68.49 -23.96 -7.80
CA ARG A 309 69.01 -25.19 -7.19
C ARG A 309 70.27 -25.70 -7.91
N ARG A 310 70.32 -25.64 -9.24
CA ARG A 310 71.52 -25.99 -10.03
C ARG A 310 72.69 -25.06 -9.68
N ALA A 311 72.44 -23.76 -9.60
CA ALA A 311 73.44 -22.78 -9.21
C ALA A 311 73.97 -23.03 -7.79
N GLU A 312 73.08 -23.30 -6.83
CA GLU A 312 73.44 -23.65 -5.45
C GLU A 312 74.35 -24.88 -5.39
N LEU A 313 73.99 -25.96 -6.10
CA LEU A 313 74.79 -27.19 -6.16
C LEU A 313 76.18 -26.93 -6.74
N ALA A 314 76.27 -26.19 -7.84
CA ALA A 314 77.56 -25.83 -8.46
C ALA A 314 78.44 -24.99 -7.51
N LEU A 315 77.85 -24.05 -6.77
CA LEU A 315 78.55 -23.27 -5.74
C LEU A 315 79.05 -24.17 -4.60
N ARG A 316 78.23 -25.10 -4.09
CA ARG A 316 78.64 -26.06 -3.06
C ARG A 316 79.75 -26.98 -3.54
N GLU A 317 79.70 -27.48 -4.77
CA GLU A 317 80.76 -28.29 -5.37
C GLU A 317 82.08 -27.52 -5.51
N ARG A 318 82.02 -26.24 -5.93
CA ARG A 318 83.20 -25.37 -5.99
C ARG A 318 83.80 -25.15 -4.60
N VAL A 319 82.98 -24.91 -3.57
CA VAL A 319 83.45 -24.78 -2.18
C VAL A 319 84.07 -26.09 -1.69
N ALA A 320 83.43 -27.24 -1.92
CA ALA A 320 83.97 -28.55 -1.55
C ALA A 320 85.27 -28.88 -2.29
N GLY A 321 85.38 -28.48 -3.56
CA GLY A 321 86.63 -28.54 -4.33
C GLY A 321 87.73 -27.68 -3.73
N ALA A 322 87.42 -26.44 -3.37
CA ALA A 322 88.38 -25.53 -2.72
C ALA A 322 88.84 -26.04 -1.34
N VAL A 323 87.94 -26.61 -0.54
CA VAL A 323 88.27 -27.21 0.76
C VAL A 323 89.17 -28.43 0.61
N ARG A 324 88.90 -29.31 -0.38
CA ARG A 324 89.77 -30.47 -0.69
C ARG A 324 91.15 -30.05 -1.18
N ALA A 325 91.23 -29.08 -2.09
CA ALA A 325 92.51 -28.52 -2.54
C ALA A 325 93.29 -27.89 -1.38
N GLY A 326 92.61 -27.24 -0.43
CA GLY A 326 93.24 -26.73 0.79
C GLY A 326 93.75 -27.85 1.73
N HIS A 327 93.09 -29.01 1.76
CA HIS A 327 93.56 -30.17 2.54
C HIS A 327 94.74 -30.90 1.87
N GLU A 328 94.78 -30.98 0.53
CA GLU A 328 95.94 -31.52 -0.21
C GLU A 328 97.19 -30.64 -0.08
N LEU A 329 97.01 -29.34 0.20
CA LEU A 329 98.07 -28.38 0.50
C LEU A 329 98.45 -28.30 1.99
N GLY A 330 97.93 -29.21 2.83
CA GLY A 330 98.28 -29.31 4.25
C GLY A 330 99.71 -29.86 4.48
N PRO A 331 100.53 -29.24 5.35
CA PRO A 331 101.95 -29.56 5.49
C PRO A 331 102.20 -30.96 6.08
N PRO A 332 103.34 -31.61 5.77
CA PRO A 332 103.70 -32.88 6.39
C PRO A 332 103.87 -32.72 7.90
N LEU A 333 103.29 -33.64 8.66
CA LEU A 333 103.52 -33.75 10.10
C LEU A 333 104.92 -34.36 10.34
N ARG A 334 105.76 -33.53 10.98
CA ARG A 334 107.10 -33.78 11.55
C ARG A 334 108.29 -33.80 10.59
#